data_AF-A0A7S1PYX3-F1
#
_entry.id   AF-A0A7S1PYX3-F1
#
_cell.length_a   1.000
_cell.length_b   1.000
_cell.length_c   1.000
_cell.angle_alpha   90.00
_cell.angle_beta   90.00
_cell.angle_gamma   90.00
#
_symmetry.space_group_name_H-M   'P 1'
#
loop_
_entity.id
_entity.type
_entity.pdbx_description
1 polymer ?
#
loop_
_entity_poly.entity_id
_entity_poly.type
_entity_poly.pdbx_seq_one_letter_code
_entity_poly.pdbx_strand_id
1 'polypeptide(L)'
;VASCPECHHDEAARLCDGVVAVKAFGSKGDTVLASMMGMEDMWMLKWQAKVVAAVATSVRTLRSTRARVLCVAGGPMCDVEMAAQSMLVRAIRTELGIPDLSINVEWMDFSDLKKEIALLVQANPELAMAAAKK
;
A
#
# COMPACT_ATOMS: atom_id res chain seq x y z
N VAL A 1 -0.71 -1.20 -12.34
CA VAL A 1 -2.16 -1.00 -12.14
C VAL A 1 -2.53 -1.52 -10.76
N ALA A 2 -2.41 -0.66 -9.75
CA ALA A 2 -3.20 -0.66 -8.52
C ALA A 2 -2.86 0.51 -7.58
N SER A 3 -3.89 1.06 -6.90
CA SER A 3 -4.01 2.13 -5.87
C SER A 3 -3.00 3.28 -5.83
N CYS A 4 -2.28 3.55 -6.91
CA CYS A 4 -1.67 4.84 -7.20
C CYS A 4 -1.65 5.01 -8.73
N PRO A 5 -2.08 6.15 -9.28
CA PRO A 5 -1.92 6.41 -10.70
C PRO A 5 -0.44 6.30 -11.10
N GLU A 6 -0.15 5.74 -12.27
CA GLU A 6 1.23 5.49 -12.70
C GLU A 6 2.08 6.77 -12.78
N CYS A 7 1.44 7.89 -13.14
CA CYS A 7 2.07 9.21 -13.14
C CYS A 7 2.56 9.67 -11.77
N HIS A 8 2.12 9.02 -10.70
CA HIS A 8 2.46 9.33 -9.31
C HIS A 8 3.34 8.28 -8.64
N HIS A 9 3.64 7.14 -9.29
CA HIS A 9 4.42 6.06 -8.68
C HIS A 9 5.80 6.50 -8.19
N ASP A 10 6.57 7.20 -9.03
CA ASP A 10 7.93 7.62 -8.67
C ASP A 10 7.92 8.64 -7.53
N GLU A 11 6.95 9.55 -7.55
CA GLU A 11 6.82 10.56 -6.51
C GLU A 11 6.29 9.95 -5.20
N ALA A 12 5.30 9.07 -5.27
CA ALA A 12 4.84 8.29 -4.12
C ALA A 12 5.95 7.43 -3.52
N ALA A 13 6.78 6.79 -4.36
CA ALA A 13 7.95 6.03 -3.91
C ALA A 13 8.93 6.92 -3.12
N ARG A 14 9.26 8.10 -3.65
CA ARG A 14 10.13 9.07 -2.96
C ARG A 14 9.54 9.54 -1.63
N LEU A 15 8.23 9.77 -1.58
CA LEU A 15 7.55 10.14 -0.35
C LEU A 15 7.60 9.00 0.67
N CYS A 16 7.42 7.75 0.25
CA CYS A 16 7.53 6.58 1.13
C CYS A 16 8.96 6.35 1.62
N ASP A 17 9.99 6.56 0.81
CA ASP A 17 11.40 6.40 1.24
C ASP A 17 11.78 7.41 2.35
N GLY A 18 11.07 8.54 2.42
CA GLY A 18 11.20 9.59 3.42
C GLY A 18 10.59 9.27 4.79
N VAL A 19 9.84 8.18 4.91
CA VAL A 19 9.13 7.75 6.13
C VAL A 19 9.21 6.24 6.30
N VAL A 20 8.80 5.70 7.46
CA VAL A 20 8.66 4.25 7.62
C VAL A 20 7.34 3.78 7.00
N ALA A 21 7.21 3.95 5.67
CA ALA A 21 6.08 3.47 4.89
C ALA A 21 6.56 2.48 3.83
N VAL A 22 5.91 1.32 3.75
CA VAL A 22 6.23 0.30 2.73
C VAL A 22 5.33 0.50 1.52
N LYS A 23 5.94 0.68 0.35
CA LYS A 23 5.21 0.78 -0.92
C LYS A 23 4.74 -0.59 -1.41
N ALA A 24 3.51 -0.64 -1.90
CA ALA A 24 2.90 -1.85 -2.46
C ALA A 24 2.24 -1.59 -3.82
N PHE A 25 2.99 -1.01 -4.76
CA PHE A 25 2.47 -0.67 -6.10
C PHE A 25 2.21 -1.92 -6.96
N GLY A 26 1.13 -1.88 -7.76
CA GLY A 26 0.91 -2.83 -8.85
C GLY A 26 1.75 -2.46 -10.08
N SER A 27 2.56 -3.40 -10.61
CA SER A 27 3.44 -3.17 -11.77
C SER A 27 2.70 -3.32 -13.11
N LYS A 28 3.11 -2.60 -14.18
CA LYS A 28 2.60 -2.82 -15.55
C LYS A 28 2.75 -4.27 -16.01
N GLY A 29 3.85 -4.92 -15.63
CA GLY A 29 4.09 -6.33 -15.93
C GLY A 29 3.02 -7.26 -15.36
N ASP A 30 2.31 -6.88 -14.29
CA ASP A 30 1.30 -7.74 -13.67
C ASP A 30 0.06 -7.90 -14.55
N THR A 31 -0.33 -6.86 -15.29
CA THR A 31 -1.46 -6.87 -16.24
C THR A 31 -1.05 -7.43 -17.60
N VAL A 32 0.15 -7.10 -18.08
CA VAL A 32 0.66 -7.62 -19.36
C VAL A 32 0.93 -9.13 -19.29
N LEU A 33 1.58 -9.63 -18.23
CA LEU A 33 1.76 -11.07 -18.04
C LEU A 33 0.43 -11.79 -17.79
N ALA A 34 -0.51 -11.15 -17.09
CA ALA A 34 -1.85 -11.71 -16.89
C ALA A 34 -2.58 -11.89 -18.23
N SER A 35 -2.59 -10.87 -19.09
CA SER A 35 -3.22 -10.95 -20.42
C SER A 35 -2.51 -11.94 -21.35
N MET A 36 -1.17 -11.95 -21.38
CA MET A 36 -0.40 -12.90 -22.20
C MET A 36 -0.56 -14.36 -21.77
N MET A 37 -0.90 -14.63 -20.51
CA MET A 37 -1.10 -15.99 -20.00
C MET A 37 -2.58 -16.40 -19.90
N GLY A 38 -3.52 -15.58 -20.38
CA GLY A 38 -4.97 -15.82 -20.23
C GLY A 38 -5.43 -15.80 -18.77
N MET A 39 -4.65 -15.16 -17.89
CA MET A 39 -4.88 -15.04 -16.46
C MET A 39 -5.27 -13.59 -16.11
N GLU A 40 -6.09 -12.96 -16.95
CA GLU A 40 -6.54 -11.57 -16.81
C GLU A 40 -7.23 -11.30 -15.47
N ASP A 41 -7.70 -12.32 -14.74
CA ASP A 41 -8.32 -12.19 -13.42
C ASP A 41 -7.30 -12.25 -12.25
N MET A 42 -6.04 -12.62 -12.51
CA MET A 42 -5.05 -12.82 -11.43
C MET A 42 -4.37 -11.55 -10.93
N TRP A 43 -4.53 -10.41 -11.60
CA TRP A 43 -3.90 -9.15 -11.16
C TRP A 43 -4.37 -8.76 -9.75
N MET A 44 -5.65 -9.00 -9.42
CA MET A 44 -6.23 -8.69 -8.11
C MET A 44 -5.56 -9.50 -7.00
N LEU A 45 -5.36 -10.79 -7.22
CA LEU A 45 -4.67 -11.67 -6.28
C LEU A 45 -3.20 -11.24 -6.08
N LYS A 46 -2.52 -10.84 -7.15
CA LYS A 46 -1.14 -10.32 -7.07
C LYS A 46 -1.06 -9.01 -6.30
N TRP A 47 -1.98 -8.07 -6.57
CA TRP A 47 -2.07 -6.83 -5.83
C TRP A 47 -2.31 -7.10 -4.35
N GLN A 48 -3.32 -7.91 -4.03
CA GLN A 48 -3.66 -8.27 -2.66
C GLN A 48 -2.47 -8.92 -1.95
N ALA A 49 -1.79 -9.88 -2.58
CA ALA A 49 -0.60 -10.53 -2.00
C ALA A 49 0.52 -9.53 -1.70
N LYS A 50 0.76 -8.55 -2.59
CA LYS A 50 1.76 -7.48 -2.36
C LYS A 50 1.40 -6.60 -1.16
N VAL A 51 0.14 -6.16 -1.07
CA VAL A 51 -0.31 -5.33 0.06
C VAL A 51 -0.26 -6.12 1.36
N VAL A 52 -0.73 -7.37 1.35
CA VAL A 52 -0.67 -8.28 2.51
C VAL A 52 0.77 -8.45 2.99
N ALA A 53 1.71 -8.75 2.09
CA ALA A 53 3.12 -8.92 2.45
C ALA A 53 3.75 -7.64 3.00
N ALA A 54 3.45 -6.48 2.42
CA ALA A 54 3.94 -5.17 2.89
C ALA A 54 3.44 -4.84 4.30
N VAL A 55 2.13 -5.03 4.54
CA VAL A 55 1.52 -4.80 5.86
C VAL A 55 2.04 -5.80 6.88
N ALA A 56 2.11 -7.08 6.52
CA ALA A 56 2.59 -8.12 7.42
C ALA A 56 4.05 -7.87 7.85
N THR A 57 4.91 -7.47 6.89
CA THR A 57 6.29 -7.10 7.18
C THR A 57 6.35 -5.90 8.12
N SER A 58 5.61 -4.83 7.82
CA SER A 58 5.59 -3.61 8.63
C SER A 58 5.12 -3.85 10.06
N VAL A 59 4.02 -4.60 10.23
CA VAL A 59 3.46 -4.96 11.54
C VAL A 59 4.44 -5.80 12.36
N ARG A 60 5.07 -6.81 11.74
CA ARG A 60 6.06 -7.67 12.41
C ARG A 60 7.32 -6.88 12.80
N THR A 61 7.82 -6.01 11.92
CA THR A 61 9.01 -5.18 12.18
C THR A 61 8.76 -4.16 13.29
N LEU A 62 7.61 -3.48 13.27
CA LEU A 62 7.28 -2.44 14.25
C LEU A 62 6.66 -2.98 15.55
N ARG A 63 6.33 -4.28 15.59
CA ARG A 63 5.58 -4.91 16.69
C ARG A 63 4.29 -4.15 17.04
N SER A 64 3.64 -3.59 16.02
CA SER A 64 2.43 -2.78 16.20
C SER A 64 1.18 -3.64 16.29
N THR A 65 0.18 -3.19 17.04
CA THR A 65 -1.17 -3.78 17.07
C THR A 65 -2.15 -3.04 16.15
N ARG A 66 -1.64 -2.05 15.39
CA ARG A 66 -2.41 -1.24 14.46
C ARG A 66 -1.67 -1.10 13.13
N ALA A 67 -2.41 -1.11 12.04
CA ALA A 67 -1.90 -0.85 10.70
C ALA A 67 -2.81 0.17 9.98
N ARG A 68 -2.19 1.16 9.34
CA ARG A 68 -2.86 2.05 8.39
C ARG A 68 -2.36 1.73 6.99
N VAL A 69 -3.28 1.50 6.07
CA VAL A 69 -3.02 1.28 4.65
C VAL A 69 -3.57 2.49 3.91
N LEU A 70 -2.68 3.27 3.31
CA LEU A 70 -3.05 4.46 2.53
C LEU A 70 -3.06 4.09 1.05
N CYS A 71 -4.24 4.14 0.45
CA CYS A 71 -4.46 3.91 -0.97
C CYS A 71 -4.71 5.24 -1.68
N VAL A 72 -4.08 5.44 -2.83
CA VAL A 72 -4.29 6.62 -3.68
C VAL A 72 -5.35 6.31 -4.73
N ALA A 73 -6.42 7.10 -4.72
CA ALA A 73 -7.52 6.98 -5.66
C ALA A 73 -7.12 7.43 -7.09
N GLY A 74 -7.95 7.07 -8.07
CA GLY A 74 -7.82 7.55 -9.46
C GLY A 74 -7.09 6.61 -10.43
N GLY A 75 -6.75 5.39 -10.00
CA GLY A 75 -6.31 4.33 -10.92
C GLY A 75 -7.48 3.70 -11.68
N PRO A 76 -7.25 3.05 -12.84
CA PRO A 76 -8.32 2.49 -13.68
C PRO A 76 -9.05 1.30 -13.02
N MET A 77 -8.47 0.68 -12.00
CA MET A 77 -9.07 -0.42 -11.24
C MET A 77 -9.46 -0.02 -9.80
N CYS A 78 -9.48 1.28 -9.50
CA CYS A 78 -9.71 1.80 -8.14
C CYS A 78 -11.02 1.27 -7.54
N ASP A 79 -12.11 1.29 -8.30
CA ASP A 79 -13.43 0.83 -7.81
C ASP A 79 -13.42 -0.65 -7.43
N VAL A 80 -12.70 -1.48 -8.20
CA VAL A 80 -12.60 -2.91 -7.95
C VAL A 80 -11.76 -3.19 -6.70
N GLU A 81 -10.70 -2.42 -6.49
CA GLU A 81 -9.86 -2.51 -5.29
C GLU A 81 -10.59 -2.01 -4.04
N MET A 82 -11.36 -0.93 -4.16
CA MET A 82 -12.24 -0.42 -3.10
C MET A 82 -13.28 -1.47 -2.71
N ALA A 83 -13.91 -2.12 -3.69
CA ALA A 83 -14.86 -3.20 -3.44
C ALA A 83 -14.19 -4.41 -2.75
N ALA A 84 -12.91 -4.66 -3.02
CA ALA A 84 -12.14 -5.76 -2.43
C ALA A 84 -11.57 -5.45 -1.02
N GLN A 85 -11.81 -4.26 -0.46
CA GLN A 85 -11.23 -3.83 0.83
C GLN A 85 -11.51 -4.81 1.98
N SER A 86 -12.73 -5.35 2.08
CA SER A 86 -13.08 -6.31 3.14
C SER A 86 -12.30 -7.62 3.01
N MET A 87 -12.08 -8.10 1.78
CA MET A 87 -11.28 -9.29 1.51
C MET A 87 -9.80 -9.05 1.80
N LEU A 88 -9.29 -7.86 1.47
CA LEU A 88 -7.92 -7.46 1.79
C LEU A 88 -7.67 -7.48 3.31
N VAL A 89 -8.55 -6.83 4.09
CA VAL A 89 -8.44 -6.81 5.56
C VAL A 89 -8.46 -8.22 6.15
N ARG A 90 -9.34 -9.09 5.64
CA ARG A 90 -9.40 -10.49 6.06
C ARG A 90 -8.08 -11.22 5.76
N ALA A 91 -7.54 -11.07 4.56
CA ALA A 91 -6.28 -11.71 4.18
C ALA A 91 -5.10 -11.25 5.03
N ILE A 92 -5.02 -9.95 5.37
CA ILE A 92 -3.98 -9.42 6.27
C ILE A 92 -4.08 -10.07 7.65
N ARG A 93 -5.28 -10.16 8.23
CA ARG A 93 -5.49 -10.79 9.54
C ARG A 93 -5.12 -12.27 9.53
N THR A 94 -5.51 -12.99 8.47
CA THR A 94 -5.16 -14.40 8.30
C THR A 94 -3.66 -14.59 8.19
N GLU A 95 -2.96 -13.79 7.39
CA GLU A 95 -1.50 -13.85 7.24
C GLU A 95 -0.75 -13.56 8.56
N LEU A 96 -1.26 -12.63 9.36
CA LEU A 96 -0.63 -12.25 10.61
C LEU A 96 -0.99 -13.17 11.79
N GLY A 97 -2.10 -13.92 11.69
CA GLY A 97 -2.61 -14.72 12.81
C GLY A 97 -3.11 -13.87 14.00
N ILE A 98 -3.37 -12.58 13.78
CA ILE A 98 -3.80 -11.63 14.81
C ILE A 98 -5.23 -11.18 14.48
N PRO A 99 -6.26 -11.81 15.07
CA PRO A 99 -7.66 -11.50 14.75
C PRO A 99 -8.05 -10.07 15.17
N ASP A 100 -7.48 -9.58 16.29
CA ASP A 100 -7.80 -8.26 16.87
C ASP A 100 -6.96 -7.12 16.32
N LEU A 101 -6.18 -7.35 15.24
CA LEU A 101 -5.40 -6.30 14.62
C LEU A 101 -6.34 -5.22 14.07
N SER A 102 -6.13 -3.98 14.51
CA SER A 102 -6.83 -2.82 13.99
C SER A 102 -6.20 -2.43 12.66
N ILE A 103 -6.91 -2.63 11.56
CA ILE A 103 -6.48 -2.29 10.21
C ILE A 103 -7.41 -1.21 9.69
N ASN A 104 -6.87 -0.03 9.39
CA ASN A 104 -7.60 1.02 8.71
C ASN A 104 -7.12 1.11 7.26
N VAL A 105 -8.03 1.05 6.31
CA VAL A 105 -7.73 1.25 4.88
C VAL A 105 -8.37 2.56 4.47
N GLU A 106 -7.54 3.52 4.06
CA GLU A 106 -7.93 4.88 3.73
C GLU A 106 -7.68 5.14 2.25
N TRP A 107 -8.70 5.65 1.56
CA TRP A 107 -8.61 6.06 0.16
C TRP A 107 -8.53 7.57 0.11
N MET A 108 -7.52 8.11 -0.57
CA MET A 108 -7.29 9.55 -0.65
C MET A 108 -6.75 9.94 -2.02
N ASP A 109 -6.89 11.22 -2.36
CA ASP A 109 -6.23 11.75 -3.54
C ASP A 109 -4.72 11.88 -3.32
N PHE A 110 -3.97 11.92 -4.42
CA PHE A 110 -2.51 12.00 -4.34
C PHE A 110 -2.01 13.28 -3.65
N SER A 111 -2.73 14.40 -3.81
CA SER A 111 -2.43 15.63 -3.08
C SER A 111 -2.59 15.49 -1.57
N ASP A 112 -3.54 14.67 -1.12
CA ASP A 112 -3.77 14.45 0.31
C ASP A 112 -2.77 13.44 0.87
N LEU A 113 -2.32 12.46 0.08
CA LEU A 113 -1.17 11.63 0.44
C LEU A 113 0.07 12.48 0.74
N LYS A 114 0.35 13.50 -0.08
CA LYS A 114 1.48 14.42 0.16
C LYS A 114 1.34 15.13 1.51
N LYS A 115 0.14 15.63 1.83
CA LYS A 115 -0.13 16.29 3.11
C LYS A 115 0.01 15.33 4.28
N GLU A 116 -0.56 14.14 4.17
CA GLU A 116 -0.51 13.11 5.21
C GLU A 116 0.93 12.70 5.52
N ILE A 117 1.75 12.46 4.49
CA ILE A 117 3.16 12.13 4.67
C ILE A 117 3.92 13.31 5.28
N ALA A 118 3.66 14.55 4.85
CA ALA A 118 4.28 15.72 5.45
C ALA A 118 3.94 15.86 6.94
N LEU A 119 2.69 15.58 7.33
CA LEU A 119 2.26 15.58 8.73
C LEU A 119 2.95 14.46 9.53
N LEU A 120 3.09 13.27 8.97
CA LEU A 120 3.80 12.14 9.61
C LEU A 120 5.27 12.47 9.88
N VAL A 121 5.93 13.12 8.91
CA VAL A 121 7.32 13.60 9.05
C VAL A 121 7.42 14.66 10.15
N GLN A 122 6.50 15.64 10.17
CA GLN A 122 6.48 16.67 11.21
C GLN A 122 6.22 16.11 12.61
N ALA A 123 5.31 15.14 12.72
CA ALA A 123 4.98 14.49 13.98
C ALA A 123 6.10 13.59 14.51
N ASN A 124 6.96 13.07 13.63
CA ASN A 124 8.04 12.17 13.98
C ASN A 124 9.33 12.54 13.21
N PRO A 125 10.05 13.60 13.63
CA PRO A 125 11.23 14.10 12.93
C PRO A 125 12.37 13.07 12.87
N GLU A 126 12.40 12.09 13.77
CA GLU A 126 13.35 10.97 13.73
C GLU A 126 13.16 10.06 12.50
N LEU A 127 11.93 9.96 11.96
CA LEU A 127 11.66 9.20 10.73
C LEU A 127 12.30 9.86 9.50
N ALA A 128 12.45 11.20 9.51
CA ALA A 128 13.08 11.95 8.43
C ALA A 128 14.59 11.68 8.31
N MET A 129 15.26 11.35 9.43
CA MET A 129 16.70 11.14 9.48
C MET A 129 17.14 9.75 8.95
N ALA A 130 16.24 8.77 8.92
CA ALA A 130 16.54 7.44 8.36
C ALA A 130 16.63 7.47 6.82
N ALA A 131 15.93 8.39 6.17
CA ALA A 131 15.93 8.57 4.72
C ALA A 131 17.19 9.25 4.17
N ALA A 132 17.88 10.05 4.99
CA ALA A 132 19.08 10.80 4.59
C ALA A 132 20.40 10.00 4.73
N LYS A 133 20.35 8.74 5.20
CA LYS A 133 21.54 7.91 5.47
C LYS A 133 21.78 6.75 4.49
N LYS A 134 21.14 6.75 3.31
CA LYS A 134 21.44 5.78 2.24
C LYS A 134 22.01 6.44 1.00
#